data_AF-A0AAV0E7G1-F1
#
_entry.id   AF-A0AAV0E7G1-F1
#
_cell.length_a   1.000
_cell.length_b   1.000
_cell.length_c   1.000
_cell.angle_alpha   90.00
_cell.angle_beta   90.00
_cell.angle_gamma   90.00
#
_symmetry.space_group_name_H-M   'P 1'
#
loop_
_entity.id
_entity.type
_entity.pdbx_description
1 polymer ?
#
loop_
_entity_poly.entity_id
_entity_poly.type
_entity_poly.pdbx_seq_one_letter_code
_entity_poly.pdbx_strand_id
1 'polypeptide(L)'
;MLIQYKFLRDPLCTAHRIVTLLLKRVLQFVDAIKVQKELLSTSQGNSASGSTKNDIIKAFYGSCIPTEVSVHSPQQAQNKGCGKRIKGGKEKAIEVSQKTKRLCRKSNKKGYHDSRNCALNSEE
;
A
#
# COMPACT_ATOMS: atom_id res chain seq x y z
N MET A 1 59.21 55.86 -3.82
CA MET A 1 58.07 54.93 -3.63
C MET A 1 57.37 55.00 -2.25
N LEU A 2 57.89 55.76 -1.26
CA LEU A 2 57.24 55.87 0.07
C LEU A 2 56.07 56.89 0.14
N ILE A 3 55.98 57.83 -0.80
CA ILE A 3 54.97 58.90 -0.79
C ILE A 3 53.58 58.37 -1.20
N GLN A 4 53.52 57.44 -2.15
CA GLN A 4 52.26 56.79 -2.58
C GLN A 4 51.62 55.98 -1.43
N TYR A 5 52.42 55.32 -0.59
CA TYR A 5 51.94 54.55 0.57
C TYR A 5 51.50 55.39 1.79
N LYS A 6 51.82 56.69 1.81
CA LYS A 6 51.32 57.62 2.83
C LYS A 6 49.92 58.13 2.47
N PHE A 7 49.69 58.47 1.20
CA PHE A 7 48.40 58.96 0.69
C PHE A 7 47.25 57.95 0.85
N LEU A 8 47.55 56.64 0.82
CA LEU A 8 46.57 55.56 1.08
C LEU A 8 46.22 55.37 2.58
N ARG A 9 47.00 55.93 3.49
CA ARG A 9 46.77 55.86 4.95
C ARG A 9 46.17 57.13 5.53
N ASP A 10 46.04 58.19 4.75
CA ASP A 10 45.40 59.43 5.17
C ASP A 10 43.87 59.22 5.23
N PRO A 11 43.22 59.33 6.39
CA PRO A 11 41.78 59.06 6.56
C PRO A 11 40.89 60.07 5.81
N LEU A 12 41.47 61.19 5.39
CA LEU A 12 40.82 62.25 4.60
C LEU A 12 40.95 62.03 3.09
N CYS A 13 41.79 61.10 2.64
CA CYS A 13 41.96 60.79 1.22
C CYS A 13 40.73 60.01 0.70
N THR A 14 40.21 60.42 -0.46
CA THR A 14 39.06 59.77 -1.13
C THR A 14 39.30 58.28 -1.33
N ALA A 15 40.53 57.87 -1.64
CA ALA A 15 40.90 56.46 -1.79
C ALA A 15 40.73 55.68 -0.47
N HIS A 16 41.16 56.25 0.67
CA HIS A 16 40.97 55.63 1.98
C HIS A 16 39.48 55.48 2.30
N ARG A 17 38.68 56.53 2.07
CA ARG A 17 37.21 56.49 2.29
C ARG A 17 36.53 55.43 1.43
N ILE A 18 36.92 55.30 0.15
CA ILE A 18 36.41 54.24 -0.74
C ILE A 18 36.79 52.86 -0.20
N VAL A 19 38.04 52.64 0.20
CA VAL A 19 38.51 51.37 0.76
C VAL A 19 37.76 51.02 2.04
N THR A 20 37.55 51.99 2.94
CA THR A 20 36.76 51.78 4.17
C THR A 20 35.30 51.45 3.87
N LEU A 21 34.69 52.10 2.87
CA LEU A 21 33.31 51.81 2.45
C LEU A 21 33.19 50.42 1.84
N LEU A 22 34.15 49.99 1.03
CA LEU A 22 34.20 48.65 0.46
C LEU A 22 34.38 47.58 1.54
N LEU A 23 35.30 47.79 2.49
CA LEU A 23 35.50 46.88 3.63
C LEU A 23 34.23 46.75 4.47
N LYS A 24 33.54 47.86 4.75
CA LYS A 24 32.24 47.83 5.46
C LYS A 24 31.19 47.00 4.71
N ARG A 25 31.09 47.14 3.39
CA ARG A 25 30.15 46.35 2.56
C ARG A 25 30.51 44.86 2.56
N VAL A 26 31.79 44.53 2.47
CA VAL A 26 32.25 43.12 2.52
C VAL A 26 31.94 42.49 3.88
N LEU A 27 32.18 43.21 4.98
CA LEU A 27 31.84 42.73 6.32
C LEU A 27 30.33 42.48 6.48
N GLN A 28 29.50 43.43 6.02
CA GLN A 28 28.05 43.25 6.03
C GLN A 28 27.59 42.02 5.23
N PHE A 29 28.22 41.75 4.08
CA PHE A 29 27.90 40.58 3.27
C PHE A 29 28.31 39.27 3.95
N VAL A 30 29.47 39.24 4.60
CA VAL A 30 29.93 38.07 5.37
C VAL A 30 28.96 37.77 6.52
N ASP A 31 28.48 38.80 7.22
CA ASP A 31 27.51 38.62 8.31
C ASP A 31 26.14 38.16 7.80
N ALA A 32 25.69 38.66 6.64
CA ALA A 32 24.49 38.16 5.98
C ALA A 32 24.60 36.68 5.61
N ILE A 33 25.76 36.24 5.10
CA ILE A 33 26.02 34.82 4.80
C ILE A 33 25.98 33.97 6.08
N LYS A 34 26.58 34.44 7.18
CA LYS A 34 26.53 33.72 8.46
C LYS A 34 25.09 33.55 8.93
N VAL A 35 24.29 34.61 8.90
CA VAL A 35 22.87 34.54 9.28
C VAL A 35 22.10 33.56 8.39
N GLN A 36 22.30 33.61 7.08
CA GLN A 36 21.66 32.67 6.15
C GLN A 36 22.10 31.22 6.42
N LYS A 37 23.36 30.99 6.76
CA LYS A 37 23.88 29.68 7.14
C LYS A 37 23.18 29.13 8.38
N GLU A 38 23.04 29.93 9.44
CA GLU A 38 22.34 29.50 10.67
C GLU A 38 20.86 29.21 10.42
N LEU A 39 20.19 30.03 9.60
CA LEU A 39 18.80 29.79 9.18
C LEU A 39 18.66 28.48 8.39
N LEU A 40 19.58 28.22 7.44
CA LEU A 40 19.60 26.98 6.67
C LEU A 40 19.92 25.78 7.55
N SER A 41 20.89 25.86 8.46
CA SER A 41 21.21 24.80 9.42
C SER A 41 20.04 24.50 10.36
N THR A 42 19.27 25.51 10.76
CA THR A 42 18.04 25.33 11.55
C THR A 42 16.92 24.70 10.70
N SER A 43 16.81 25.06 9.41
CA SER A 43 15.84 24.46 8.49
C SER A 43 16.19 23.01 8.12
N GLN A 44 17.49 22.68 8.08
CA GLN A 44 18.01 21.34 7.81
C GLN A 44 17.78 20.39 9.01
N GLY A 45 17.44 20.94 10.18
CA GLY A 45 16.92 20.19 11.34
C GLY A 45 15.45 19.77 11.22
N ASN A 46 14.68 20.35 10.28
CA ASN A 46 13.25 20.09 10.15
C ASN A 46 12.86 19.35 8.86
N SER A 47 13.84 18.87 8.08
CA SER A 47 13.61 17.92 6.99
C SER A 47 14.44 16.67 7.24
N ALA A 48 13.78 15.63 7.77
CA ALA A 48 14.25 14.25 7.91
C ALA A 48 15.24 13.93 9.05
N SER A 49 14.98 14.42 10.27
CA SER A 49 15.65 13.94 11.49
C SER A 49 14.63 13.47 12.54
N GLY A 50 14.19 12.22 12.42
CA GLY A 50 13.46 11.52 13.50
C GLY A 50 12.36 10.57 13.05
N SER A 51 11.85 10.72 11.83
CA SER A 51 10.83 9.80 11.30
C SER A 51 11.49 8.53 10.76
N THR A 52 11.26 7.41 11.44
CA THR A 52 11.59 6.09 10.92
C THR A 52 10.86 5.84 9.60
N LYS A 53 11.30 4.86 8.81
CA LYS A 53 10.58 4.44 7.59
C LYS A 53 9.10 4.16 7.88
N ASN A 54 8.79 3.62 9.06
CA ASN A 54 7.43 3.37 9.51
C ASN A 54 6.63 4.66 9.73
N ASP A 55 7.26 5.71 10.24
CA ASP A 55 6.61 7.01 10.44
C ASP A 55 6.25 7.67 9.11
N ILE A 56 7.11 7.54 8.10
CA ILE A 56 6.85 8.02 6.74
C ILE A 56 5.67 7.26 6.11
N ILE A 57 5.68 5.92 6.22
CA ILE A 57 4.59 5.05 5.72
C ILE A 57 3.28 5.40 6.44
N LYS A 58 3.30 5.55 7.76
CA LYS A 58 2.13 5.91 8.56
C LYS A 58 1.56 7.27 8.19
N ALA A 59 2.42 8.27 7.94
CA ALA A 59 2.00 9.58 7.50
C ALA A 59 1.37 9.55 6.09
N PHE A 60 1.91 8.73 5.18
CA PHE A 60 1.41 8.61 3.81
C PHE A 60 0.06 7.88 3.71
N TYR A 61 -0.08 6.74 4.40
CA TYR A 61 -1.29 5.91 4.34
C TYR A 61 -2.33 6.28 5.40
N GLY A 62 -1.99 7.13 6.38
CA GLY A 62 -2.88 7.55 7.47
C GLY A 62 -3.20 6.47 8.50
N SER A 63 -2.58 5.29 8.39
CA SER A 63 -2.82 4.13 9.25
C SER A 63 -1.51 3.53 9.75
N CYS A 64 -1.52 2.99 10.97
CA CYS A 64 -0.38 2.26 11.51
C CYS A 64 -0.20 0.91 10.80
N ILE A 65 1.04 0.48 10.63
CA ILE A 65 1.36 -0.87 10.16
C ILE A 65 0.90 -1.86 11.25
N PRO A 66 0.08 -2.87 10.91
CA PRO A 66 -0.33 -3.90 11.87
C PRO A 66 0.87 -4.77 12.27
N THR A 67 0.92 -5.18 13.53
CA THR A 67 1.99 -6.03 14.08
C THR A 67 1.99 -7.44 13.49
N GLU A 68 0.81 -7.93 13.09
CA GLU A 68 0.62 -9.25 12.51
C GLU A 68 -0.28 -9.12 11.28
N VAL A 69 0.14 -9.75 10.17
CA VAL A 69 -0.62 -9.83 8.92
C VAL A 69 -0.84 -11.29 8.60
N SER A 70 -2.09 -11.75 8.71
CA SER A 70 -2.49 -13.07 8.22
C SER A 70 -2.80 -12.97 6.72
N VAL A 71 -1.92 -13.53 5.88
CA VAL A 71 -2.14 -13.63 4.44
C VAL A 71 -2.73 -14.99 4.14
N HIS A 72 -4.01 -15.02 3.76
CA HIS A 72 -4.67 -16.23 3.28
C HIS A 72 -4.42 -16.41 1.77
N SER A 73 -4.27 -17.67 1.35
CA SER A 73 -4.28 -17.99 -0.08
C SER A 73 -5.60 -17.52 -0.71
N PRO A 74 -5.58 -17.03 -1.95
CA PRO A 74 -6.81 -16.67 -2.64
C PRO A 74 -7.74 -17.89 -2.73
N GLN A 75 -9.04 -17.64 -2.61
CA GLN A 75 -10.04 -18.69 -2.77
C GLN A 75 -9.87 -19.33 -4.16
N GLN A 76 -9.79 -20.67 -4.20
CA GLN A 76 -9.67 -21.39 -5.45
C GLN A 76 -10.87 -21.08 -6.36
N ALA A 77 -10.60 -20.53 -7.54
CA ALA A 77 -11.62 -20.26 -8.54
C ALA A 77 -12.16 -21.56 -9.15
N GLN A 78 -13.48 -21.65 -9.32
CA GLN A 78 -14.11 -22.76 -10.05
C GLN A 78 -14.00 -22.49 -11.56
N ASN A 79 -12.94 -23.01 -12.17
CA ASN A 79 -12.73 -22.95 -13.62
C ASN A 79 -13.47 -24.08 -14.36
N LYS A 80 -13.51 -24.02 -15.70
CA LYS A 80 -14.08 -25.09 -16.52
C LYS A 80 -13.31 -26.39 -16.25
N GLY A 81 -14.02 -27.41 -15.73
CA GLY A 81 -13.42 -28.68 -15.30
C GLY A 81 -13.19 -28.80 -13.79
N CYS A 82 -13.43 -27.72 -13.02
CA CYS A 82 -13.52 -27.79 -11.56
C CYS A 82 -14.85 -28.42 -11.13
N GLY A 83 -14.81 -29.27 -10.11
CA GLY A 83 -15.99 -29.95 -9.56
C GLY A 83 -16.17 -31.38 -10.04
N LYS A 84 -17.16 -32.08 -9.47
CA LYS A 84 -17.49 -33.44 -9.90
C LYS A 84 -18.11 -33.39 -11.30
N ARG A 85 -17.72 -34.34 -12.15
CA ARG A 85 -18.30 -34.51 -13.48
C ARG A 85 -19.82 -34.63 -13.41
N ILE A 86 -20.53 -33.85 -14.21
CA ILE A 86 -21.98 -33.96 -14.38
C ILE A 86 -22.28 -35.26 -15.15
N LYS A 87 -23.05 -36.16 -14.53
CA LYS A 87 -23.49 -37.41 -15.18
C LYS A 87 -24.55 -37.12 -16.25
N GLY A 88 -24.38 -37.69 -17.44
CA GLY A 88 -25.37 -37.63 -18.51
C GLY A 88 -26.61 -38.48 -18.22
N GLY A 89 -27.67 -38.28 -19.02
CA GLY A 89 -28.94 -39.02 -18.85
C GLY A 89 -28.79 -40.54 -18.93
N LYS A 90 -27.97 -41.03 -19.88
CA LYS A 90 -27.65 -42.47 -20.02
C LYS A 90 -26.99 -43.03 -18.76
N GLU A 91 -26.03 -42.30 -18.19
CA GLU A 91 -25.32 -42.74 -16.99
C GLU A 91 -26.23 -42.80 -15.76
N LYS A 92 -27.11 -41.80 -15.62
CA LYS A 92 -28.13 -41.80 -14.56
C LYS A 92 -29.09 -42.99 -14.72
N ALA A 93 -29.52 -43.30 -15.95
CA ALA A 93 -30.40 -44.44 -16.21
C ALA A 93 -29.73 -45.79 -15.87
N ILE A 94 -28.46 -45.96 -16.23
CA ILE A 94 -27.68 -47.16 -15.88
C ILE A 94 -27.53 -47.29 -14.36
N GLU A 95 -27.23 -46.21 -13.65
CA GLU A 95 -27.11 -46.24 -12.19
C GLU A 95 -28.45 -46.60 -11.52
N VAL A 96 -29.58 -46.16 -12.08
CA VAL A 96 -30.90 -46.55 -11.60
C VAL A 96 -31.20 -48.02 -11.94
N SER A 97 -30.83 -48.50 -13.13
CA SER A 97 -31.10 -49.89 -13.53
C SER A 97 -30.31 -50.92 -12.71
N GLN A 98 -29.12 -50.55 -12.24
CA GLN A 98 -28.30 -51.37 -11.32
C GLN A 98 -28.89 -51.49 -9.92
N LYS A 99 -29.83 -50.61 -9.52
CA LYS A 99 -30.50 -50.70 -8.22
C LYS A 99 -31.52 -51.83 -8.23
N THR A 100 -31.57 -52.61 -7.16
CA THR A 100 -32.57 -53.67 -7.00
C THR A 100 -33.97 -53.06 -6.83
N LYS A 101 -34.97 -53.71 -7.44
CA LYS A 101 -36.38 -53.36 -7.24
C LYS A 101 -36.78 -53.63 -5.80
N ARG A 102 -37.46 -52.68 -5.17
CA ARG A 102 -37.92 -52.76 -3.78
C ARG A 102 -39.43 -53.00 -3.75
N LEU A 103 -39.92 -53.70 -2.74
CA LEU A 103 -41.36 -53.86 -2.50
C LEU A 103 -41.92 -52.58 -1.88
N CYS A 104 -42.92 -51.97 -2.53
CA CYS A 104 -43.66 -50.84 -1.95
C CYS A 104 -44.80 -51.36 -1.07
N ARG A 105 -44.90 -50.87 0.18
CA ARG A 105 -45.97 -51.30 1.12
C ARG A 105 -47.36 -50.74 0.79
N LYS A 106 -47.47 -49.56 0.14
CA LYS A 106 -48.76 -48.95 -0.24
C LYS A 106 -49.37 -49.68 -1.44
N SER A 107 -48.58 -49.98 -2.48
CA SER A 107 -49.07 -50.64 -3.71
C SER A 107 -48.88 -52.15 -3.75
N ASN A 108 -48.13 -52.74 -2.79
CA ASN A 108 -47.68 -54.15 -2.79
C ASN A 108 -46.97 -54.60 -4.08
N LYS A 109 -46.42 -53.66 -4.87
CA LYS A 109 -45.68 -53.95 -6.11
C LYS A 109 -44.17 -53.74 -5.94
N LYS A 110 -43.36 -54.52 -6.66
CA LYS A 110 -41.91 -54.31 -6.75
C LYS A 110 -41.57 -53.26 -7.81
N GLY A 111 -40.85 -52.20 -7.44
CA GLY A 111 -40.47 -51.13 -8.35
C GLY A 111 -39.27 -50.32 -7.88
N TYR A 112 -39.03 -49.18 -8.56
CA TYR A 112 -37.98 -48.22 -8.20
C TYR A 112 -38.47 -47.13 -7.23
N HIS A 113 -39.60 -47.35 -6.56
CA HIS A 113 -40.20 -46.44 -5.58
C HIS A 113 -40.44 -47.15 -4.24
N ASP A 114 -40.57 -46.38 -3.16
CA ASP A 114 -40.99 -46.84 -1.84
C ASP A 114 -42.40 -46.32 -1.51
N SER A 115 -42.91 -46.58 -0.30
CA SER A 115 -44.24 -46.10 0.11
C SER A 115 -44.34 -44.58 0.23
N ARG A 116 -43.23 -43.85 0.33
CA ARG A 116 -43.22 -42.38 0.42
C ARG A 116 -43.37 -41.74 -0.96
N ASN A 117 -42.77 -42.36 -1.97
CA ASN A 117 -42.83 -41.95 -3.37
C ASN A 117 -43.79 -42.84 -4.19
N CYS A 118 -44.85 -43.38 -3.58
CA CYS A 118 -45.80 -44.19 -4.33
C CYS A 118 -46.74 -43.28 -5.10
N ALA A 119 -46.98 -43.56 -6.39
CA ALA A 119 -47.94 -42.79 -7.19
C ALA A 119 -49.38 -42.84 -6.63
N LEU A 120 -49.72 -43.89 -5.88
CA LEU A 120 -51.00 -43.99 -5.17
C LEU A 120 -51.15 -42.99 -4.02
N ASN A 121 -50.11 -42.22 -3.69
CA ASN A 121 -50.20 -41.16 -2.67
C ASN A 121 -50.78 -39.85 -3.23
N SER A 122 -50.84 -39.67 -4.56
CA SER A 122 -51.37 -38.46 -5.19
C SER A 122 -52.79 -38.62 -5.75
N GLU A 123 -53.37 -39.81 -5.62
CA GLU A 123 -54.74 -40.13 -6.06
C GLU A 123 -55.72 -40.24 -4.89
N GLU A 124 -55.34 -39.72 -3.72
CA GLU A 124 -56.11 -39.72 -2.47
C GLU A 124 -56.63 -38.31 -2.17
#